data_AF-V9SCR5-F1
#
_entry.id   AF-V9SCR5-F1
#
_cell.length_a   1.000
_cell.length_b   1.000
_cell.length_c   1.000
_cell.angle_alpha   90.00
_cell.angle_beta   90.00
_cell.angle_gamma   90.00
#
_symmetry.space_group_name_H-M   'P 1'
#
loop_
_entity.id
_entity.type
_entity.pdbx_description
1 polymer ?
#
loop_
_entity_poly.entity_id
_entity_poly.type
_entity_poly.pdbx_seq_one_letter_code
_entity_poly.pdbx_strand_id
1 'polypeptide(L)'
;SSSSMLKTLERYQKCNYGAPETNIISRETQSSQQEYLKLKARVEALQRSQRNLLGEDLGPLSIKELEQLERQLDASLRQIRSTRTQYMLDQLTDLQRREQ
;
A
#
# COMPACT_ATOMS: atom_id res chain seq x y z
N SER A 1 45.83 41.63 8.65
CA SER A 1 44.92 40.97 7.68
C SER A 1 44.34 39.62 8.14
N SER A 2 44.42 39.23 9.43
CA SER A 2 43.97 37.92 9.93
C SER A 2 42.48 37.84 10.33
N SER A 3 41.81 38.97 10.57
CA SER A 3 40.41 39.01 11.03
C SER A 3 39.39 38.58 9.98
N SER A 4 39.68 38.79 8.69
CA SER A 4 38.78 38.44 7.57
C SER A 4 38.64 36.92 7.40
N MET A 5 39.75 36.19 7.58
CA MET A 5 39.78 34.73 7.42
C MET A 5 38.99 34.03 8.54
N LEU A 6 39.13 34.48 9.78
CA LEU A 6 38.35 33.97 10.92
C LEU A 6 36.84 34.16 10.72
N LYS A 7 36.40 35.35 10.30
CA LYS A 7 34.98 35.61 10.00
C LYS A 7 34.44 34.81 8.82
N THR A 8 35.32 34.42 7.90
CA THR A 8 34.97 33.58 6.75
C THR A 8 34.83 32.13 7.20
N LEU A 9 35.81 31.62 7.96
CA LEU A 9 35.76 30.28 8.55
C LEU A 9 34.56 30.08 9.47
N GLU A 10 34.23 31.07 10.32
CA GLU A 10 33.06 31.01 11.21
C GLU A 10 31.73 30.92 10.45
N ARG A 11 31.62 31.63 9.31
CA ARG A 11 30.45 31.53 8.41
C ARG A 11 30.37 30.17 7.74
N TYR A 12 31.48 29.63 7.26
CA TYR A 12 31.53 28.27 6.71
C TYR A 12 31.18 27.22 7.76
N GLN A 13 31.63 27.39 9.00
CA GLN A 13 31.30 26.49 10.11
C GLN A 13 29.80 26.53 10.45
N LYS A 14 29.18 27.72 10.48
CA LYS A 14 27.73 27.84 10.70
C LYS A 14 26.90 27.22 9.57
N CYS A 15 27.33 27.34 8.32
CA CYS A 15 26.61 26.78 7.18
C CYS A 15 26.81 25.26 7.02
N ASN A 16 27.96 24.71 7.46
CA ASN A 16 28.33 23.31 7.22
C ASN A 16 28.19 22.42 8.48
N TYR A 17 28.21 22.99 9.68
CA TYR A 17 28.06 22.30 10.98
C TYR A 17 26.88 22.82 11.83
N GLY A 18 26.09 23.77 11.33
CA GLY A 18 24.80 24.07 11.94
C GLY A 18 23.94 22.81 11.88
N ALA A 19 23.48 22.32 13.04
CA ALA A 19 22.43 21.29 13.08
C ALA A 19 21.35 21.71 12.07
N PRO A 20 20.81 20.77 11.25
CA PRO A 20 19.82 21.14 10.25
C PRO A 20 18.78 22.00 10.95
N GLU A 21 18.55 23.22 10.44
CA GLU A 21 17.69 24.23 11.05
C GLU A 21 16.52 23.51 11.69
N THR A 22 16.33 23.61 13.01
CA THR A 22 15.37 22.76 13.75
C THR A 22 13.97 22.80 13.13
N ASN A 23 13.65 23.89 12.43
CA ASN A 23 12.50 24.06 11.55
C ASN A 23 12.42 23.09 10.36
N ILE A 24 13.51 22.82 9.65
CA ILE A 24 13.57 21.86 8.53
C ILE A 24 13.33 20.44 9.05
N ILE A 25 14.03 20.02 10.11
CA ILE A 25 13.83 18.70 10.73
C ILE A 25 12.39 18.55 11.24
N SER A 26 11.83 19.60 11.86
CA SER A 26 10.45 19.59 12.35
C SER A 26 9.45 19.49 11.20
N ARG A 27 9.69 20.18 10.09
CA ARG A 27 8.84 20.14 8.89
C ARG A 27 8.90 18.80 8.18
N GLU A 28 10.09 18.22 8.05
CA GLU A 28 10.30 16.87 7.49
C GLU A 28 9.66 15.79 8.37
N THR A 29 9.78 15.92 9.70
CA THR A 29 9.14 15.02 10.66
C THR A 29 7.61 15.12 10.57
N GLN A 30 7.06 16.34 10.49
CA GLN A 30 5.62 16.56 10.30
C GLN A 30 5.13 16.00 8.97
N SER A 31 5.88 16.20 7.87
CA SER A 31 5.56 15.63 6.56
C SER A 31 5.53 14.10 6.62
N SER A 32 6.54 13.50 7.24
CA SER A 32 6.65 12.04 7.41
C SER A 32 5.49 11.48 8.24
N GLN A 33 5.08 12.18 9.31
CA GLN A 33 3.92 11.82 10.12
C GLN A 33 2.62 11.89 9.31
N GLN A 34 2.43 12.93 8.49
CA GLN A 34 1.25 13.06 7.64
C GLN A 34 1.17 11.95 6.58
N GLU A 35 2.30 11.60 5.96
CA GLU A 35 2.38 10.49 5.01
C GLU A 35 2.07 9.15 5.69
N TYR A 36 2.62 8.93 6.88
CA TYR A 36 2.30 7.76 7.68
C TYR A 36 0.80 7.66 7.99
N LEU A 37 0.15 8.75 8.40
CA LEU A 37 -1.29 8.76 8.69
C LEU A 37 -2.13 8.45 7.44
N LYS A 38 -1.74 9.00 6.27
CA LYS A 38 -2.38 8.67 4.98
C LYS A 38 -2.22 7.19 4.65
N LEU A 39 -1.02 6.63 4.83
CA LEU A 39 -0.75 5.22 4.59
C LEU A 39 -1.55 4.33 5.55
N LYS A 40 -1.58 4.66 6.84
CA LYS A 40 -2.35 3.96 7.86
C LYS A 40 -3.83 3.91 7.51
N ALA A 41 -4.42 5.05 7.16
CA ALA A 41 -5.82 5.12 6.74
C ALA A 41 -6.12 4.24 5.51
N ARG A 42 -5.18 4.18 4.54
CA ARG A 42 -5.29 3.30 3.38
C ARG A 42 -5.24 1.82 3.76
N VAL A 43 -4.35 1.44 4.68
CA VAL A 43 -4.26 0.06 5.21
C VAL A 43 -5.55 -0.33 5.92
N GLU A 44 -6.08 0.52 6.78
CA GLU A 44 -7.34 0.27 7.50
C GLU A 44 -8.54 0.15 6.54
N ALA A 45 -8.57 0.94 5.48
CA ALA A 45 -9.59 0.82 4.44
C ALA A 45 -9.47 -0.52 3.67
N LEU A 46 -8.25 -0.93 3.32
CA LEU A 46 -8.00 -2.22 2.65
C LEU A 46 -8.39 -3.40 3.55
N GLN A 47 -8.03 -3.37 4.83
CA GLN A 47 -8.37 -4.41 5.80
C GLN A 47 -9.89 -4.52 6.00
N ARG A 48 -10.61 -3.39 6.05
CA ARG A 48 -12.08 -3.39 6.07
C ARG A 48 -12.66 -4.01 4.81
N SER A 49 -12.17 -3.63 3.63
CA SER A 49 -12.60 -4.21 2.36
C SER A 49 -12.38 -5.73 2.32
N GLN A 50 -11.23 -6.20 2.80
CA GLN A 50 -10.93 -7.64 2.90
C GLN A 50 -11.92 -8.38 3.81
N ARG A 51 -12.21 -7.83 5.00
CA ARG A 51 -13.21 -8.42 5.91
C ARG A 51 -14.58 -8.52 5.25
N ASN A 52 -15.03 -7.47 4.58
CA ASN A 52 -16.28 -7.50 3.82
C ASN A 52 -16.28 -8.61 2.76
N LEU A 53 -15.19 -8.76 1.99
CA LEU A 53 -15.05 -9.84 0.99
C LEU A 53 -15.08 -11.25 1.61
N LEU A 54 -14.69 -11.39 2.88
CA LEU A 54 -14.77 -12.64 3.65
C LEU A 54 -16.14 -12.85 4.31
N GLY A 55 -17.09 -11.91 4.14
CA GLY A 55 -18.41 -11.97 4.75
C GLY A 55 -18.44 -11.48 6.21
N GLU A 56 -17.40 -10.79 6.66
CA GLU A 56 -17.27 -10.22 7.99
C GLU A 56 -17.65 -8.72 8.00
N ASP A 57 -18.03 -8.20 9.17
CA ASP A 57 -18.32 -6.76 9.40
C ASP A 57 -19.28 -6.13 8.37
N LEU A 58 -20.29 -6.88 7.95
CA LEU A 58 -21.24 -6.44 6.91
C LEU A 58 -22.27 -5.40 7.38
N GLY A 59 -22.47 -5.27 8.70
CA GLY A 59 -23.50 -4.41 9.29
C GLY A 59 -23.47 -2.93 8.85
N PRO A 60 -22.31 -2.30 8.64
CA PRO A 60 -22.23 -0.91 8.16
C PRO A 60 -22.54 -0.72 6.66
N LEU A 61 -22.66 -1.80 5.86
CA LEU A 61 -22.92 -1.69 4.43
C LEU A 61 -24.42 -1.50 4.17
N SER A 62 -24.74 -0.63 3.22
CA SER A 62 -26.09 -0.49 2.68
C SER A 62 -26.48 -1.70 1.83
N ILE A 63 -27.78 -1.89 1.59
CA ILE A 63 -28.31 -2.95 0.71
C ILE A 63 -27.64 -2.90 -0.67
N LYS A 64 -27.51 -1.71 -1.26
CA LYS A 64 -26.88 -1.53 -2.57
C LYS A 64 -25.41 -1.96 -2.58
N GLU A 65 -24.68 -1.67 -1.51
CA GLU A 65 -23.28 -2.09 -1.37
C GLU A 65 -23.15 -3.61 -1.17
N LEU A 66 -24.07 -4.22 -0.40
CA LEU A 66 -24.13 -5.66 -0.22
C LEU A 66 -24.43 -6.39 -1.54
N GLU A 67 -25.40 -5.91 -2.31
CA GLU A 67 -25.70 -6.48 -3.63
C GLU A 67 -24.51 -6.34 -4.60
N GLN A 68 -23.78 -5.23 -4.55
CA GLN A 68 -22.57 -5.05 -5.35
C GLN A 68 -21.48 -6.03 -4.92
N LEU A 69 -21.27 -6.20 -3.62
CA LEU A 69 -20.32 -7.14 -3.05
C LEU A 69 -20.65 -8.58 -3.46
N GLU A 70 -21.92 -8.97 -3.37
CA GLU A 70 -22.39 -10.29 -3.79
C GLU A 70 -22.12 -10.54 -5.28
N ARG A 71 -22.49 -9.60 -6.16
CA ARG A 71 -22.22 -9.72 -7.60
C ARG A 71 -20.71 -9.85 -7.90
N GLN A 72 -19.87 -9.09 -7.19
CA GLN A 72 -18.42 -9.15 -7.36
C GLN A 72 -17.86 -10.51 -6.91
N LEU A 73 -18.34 -11.04 -5.78
CA LEU A 73 -17.94 -12.36 -5.27
C LEU A 73 -18.41 -13.49 -6.19
N ASP A 74 -19.66 -13.47 -6.67
CA ASP A 74 -20.17 -14.48 -7.59
C ASP A 74 -19.39 -14.51 -8.91
N ALA A 75 -19.15 -13.32 -9.52
CA ALA A 75 -18.40 -13.23 -10.77
C ALA A 75 -16.96 -13.73 -10.62
N SER A 76 -16.24 -13.29 -9.58
CA SER A 76 -14.86 -13.72 -9.33
C SER A 76 -14.77 -15.22 -9.00
N LEU A 77 -15.71 -15.76 -8.23
CA LEU A 77 -15.76 -17.18 -7.91
C LEU A 77 -16.01 -18.05 -9.15
N ARG A 78 -16.93 -17.62 -10.04
CA ARG A 78 -17.15 -18.29 -11.33
C ARG A 78 -15.88 -18.31 -12.17
N GLN A 79 -15.16 -17.19 -12.24
CA GLN A 79 -13.90 -17.10 -12.98
C GLN A 79 -12.84 -18.04 -12.38
N ILE A 80 -12.63 -18.02 -11.06
CA ILE A 80 -11.66 -18.90 -10.38
C ILE A 80 -11.98 -20.37 -10.65
N ARG A 81 -13.26 -20.76 -10.54
CA ARG A 81 -13.71 -22.14 -10.83
C ARG A 81 -13.44 -22.51 -12.28
N SER A 82 -13.80 -21.65 -13.22
CA SER A 82 -13.56 -21.87 -14.65
C SER A 82 -12.07 -22.06 -14.95
N THR A 83 -11.21 -21.18 -14.43
CA THR A 83 -9.76 -21.27 -14.62
C THR A 83 -9.20 -22.56 -14.03
N ARG A 84 -9.65 -22.95 -12.83
CA ARG A 84 -9.21 -24.20 -12.19
C ARG A 84 -9.63 -25.43 -12.98
N THR A 85 -10.88 -25.45 -13.46
CA THR A 85 -11.39 -26.55 -14.29
C THR A 85 -10.60 -26.64 -15.59
N GLN A 86 -10.38 -25.52 -16.28
CA GLN A 86 -9.60 -25.52 -17.51
C GLN A 86 -8.18 -26.05 -17.29
N TYR A 87 -7.50 -25.57 -16.24
CA TYR A 87 -6.18 -26.05 -15.87
C TYR A 87 -6.14 -27.57 -15.64
N MET A 88 -7.14 -28.13 -14.93
CA MET A 88 -7.23 -29.57 -14.70
C MET A 88 -7.45 -30.36 -15.99
N LEU A 89 -8.28 -29.84 -16.91
CA LEU A 89 -8.52 -30.47 -18.21
C LEU A 89 -7.25 -30.45 -19.08
N ASP A 90 -6.50 -29.34 -19.06
CA ASP A 90 -5.24 -29.22 -19.78
C ASP A 90 -4.22 -30.24 -19.25
N GLN A 91 -4.09 -30.35 -17.92
CA GLN A 91 -3.23 -31.36 -17.28
C GLN A 91 -3.64 -32.79 -17.65
N LEU A 92 -4.93 -33.11 -17.64
CA LEU A 92 -5.43 -34.43 -18.02
C LEU A 92 -5.08 -34.75 -19.49
N THR A 93 -5.29 -33.79 -20.38
CA THR A 93 -5.02 -33.95 -21.81
C THR A 93 -3.52 -34.15 -22.06
N ASP A 94 -2.67 -33.40 -21.36
CA ASP A 94 -1.22 -33.53 -21.46
C ASP A 94 -0.73 -34.91 -20.97
N LEU A 95 -1.30 -35.43 -19.89
CA LEU A 95 -0.98 -36.77 -19.39
C LEU A 95 -1.42 -37.86 -20.38
N GLN A 96 -2.63 -37.78 -20.92
CA GLN A 96 -3.12 -38.72 -21.93
C GLN A 96 -2.25 -38.72 -23.20
N ARG A 97 -1.75 -37.56 -23.63
CA ARG A 97 -0.81 -37.48 -24.76
C ARG A 97 0.55 -38.13 -24.48
N ARG A 98 0.98 -38.18 -23.22
CA ARG A 98 2.26 -38.81 -22.83
C ARG A 98 2.17 -40.32 -22.67
N GLU A 99 0.96 -40.84 -22.45
CA GLU A 99 0.71 -42.28 -22.37
C GLU A 99 0.55 -42.96 -23.74
N GLN A 100 0.28 -42.17 -24.80
CA GLN A 100 0.24 -42.63 -26.20
C GLN A 100 1.64 -42.60 -26.83
#